data_AF-A0AAW1V9S9-F1
#
_entry.id   AF-A0AAW1V9S9-F1
#
_cell.length_a   1.000
_cell.length_b   1.000
_cell.length_c   1.000
_cell.angle_alpha   90.00
_cell.angle_beta   90.00
_cell.angle_gamma   90.00
#
_symmetry.space_group_name_H-M   'P 1'
#
loop_
_entity.id
_entity.type
_entity.pdbx_description
1 polymer ?
#
loop_
_entity_poly.entity_id
_entity_poly.type
_entity_poly.pdbx_seq_one_letter_code
_entity_poly.pdbx_strand_id
1 'polypeptide(L)'
;LAIMYDILAEVTMVSECLQDKEATVVYVDKLIRSSIAFFECRKYKPGTKTLEAKRAAITGNFCDVSLISRNKITAINDQQLLSSVINNLKRRLFTRRSSNEPSTATGTNNYEKEYESRFSELKVLEM
;
A
#
# COMPACT_ATOMS: atom_id res chain seq x y z
N LEU A 1 0.36 -10.59 11.06
CA LEU A 1 0.94 -9.41 11.72
C LEU A 1 1.89 -8.63 10.80
N ALA A 2 2.85 -9.29 10.15
CA ALA A 2 3.82 -8.62 9.28
C ALA A 2 3.20 -7.72 8.18
N ILE A 3 2.11 -8.18 7.54
CA ILE A 3 1.38 -7.36 6.56
C ILE A 3 0.78 -6.09 7.16
N MET A 4 0.31 -6.15 8.42
CA MET A 4 -0.23 -4.97 9.09
C MET A 4 0.87 -3.95 9.36
N TYR A 5 2.09 -4.40 9.65
CA TYR A 5 3.24 -3.53 9.81
C TYR A 5 3.60 -2.81 8.50
N ASP A 6 3.68 -3.56 7.39
CA ASP A 6 3.95 -2.96 6.08
C ASP A 6 2.85 -1.96 5.68
N ILE A 7 1.59 -2.23 6.04
CA ILE A 7 0.48 -1.30 5.83
C ILE A 7 0.61 -0.06 6.71
N LEU A 8 0.90 -0.23 8.01
CA LEU A 8 1.03 0.88 8.94
C LEU A 8 2.18 1.80 8.57
N ALA A 9 3.30 1.28 8.08
CA ALA A 9 4.43 2.09 7.64
C ALA A 9 4.00 3.09 6.54
N GLU A 10 3.30 2.61 5.52
CA GLU A 10 2.77 3.43 4.44
C GLU A 10 1.72 4.44 4.94
N VAL A 11 0.75 3.97 5.73
CA VAL A 11 -0.29 4.85 6.29
C VAL A 11 0.31 5.94 7.19
N THR A 12 1.36 5.62 7.95
CA THR A 12 2.05 6.58 8.81
C THR A 12 2.71 7.67 7.98
N MET A 13 3.47 7.30 6.95
CA MET A 13 4.07 8.25 6.02
C MET A 13 3.02 9.17 5.39
N VAL A 14 1.93 8.60 4.86
CA VAL A 14 0.83 9.40 4.31
C VAL A 14 0.23 10.32 5.36
N SER A 15 -0.03 9.81 6.57
CA SER A 15 -0.62 10.60 7.66
C SER A 15 0.28 11.76 8.10
N GLU A 16 1.60 11.60 8.05
CA GLU A 16 2.57 12.67 8.35
C GLU A 16 2.51 13.76 7.28
N CYS A 17 2.58 13.38 5.99
CA CYS A 17 2.44 14.34 4.88
C CYS A 17 1.09 15.07 4.88
N LEU A 18 0.00 14.42 5.31
CA LEU A 18 -1.33 15.04 5.41
C LEU A 18 -1.47 16.00 6.60
N GLN A 19 -0.61 15.90 7.61
CA GLN A 19 -0.60 16.82 8.75
C GLN A 19 0.17 18.10 8.48
N ASP A 20 0.91 18.15 7.37
CA ASP A 20 1.58 19.36 6.93
C ASP A 20 0.57 20.48 6.65
N LYS A 21 0.80 21.66 7.23
CA LYS A 21 -0.05 22.83 7.08
C LYS A 21 0.04 23.43 5.67
N GLU A 22 1.09 23.11 4.92
CA GLU A 22 1.29 23.55 3.55
C GLU A 22 0.68 22.58 2.52
N ALA A 23 0.16 21.43 2.97
CA ALA A 23 -0.41 20.42 2.08
C ALA A 23 -1.63 20.95 1.31
N THR A 24 -1.48 21.09 0.00
CA THR A 24 -2.58 21.48 -0.88
C THR A 24 -3.53 20.32 -1.14
N VAL A 25 -4.81 20.60 -1.40
CA VAL A 25 -5.81 19.58 -1.74
C VAL A 25 -5.37 18.71 -2.93
N VAL A 26 -4.67 19.29 -3.91
CA VAL A 26 -4.13 18.58 -5.08
C VAL A 26 -2.99 17.63 -4.68
N TYR A 27 -2.09 18.09 -3.81
CA TYR A 27 -1.01 17.26 -3.27
C TYR A 27 -1.57 16.08 -2.47
N VAL A 28 -2.55 16.34 -1.60
CA VAL A 28 -3.25 15.32 -0.80
C VAL A 28 -3.92 14.26 -1.68
N ASP A 29 -4.62 14.65 -2.76
CA ASP A 29 -5.25 13.69 -3.68
C ASP A 29 -4.21 12.82 -4.40
N LYS A 30 -3.11 13.42 -4.86
CA LYS A 30 -1.98 12.67 -5.46
C LYS A 30 -1.36 11.68 -4.48
N LEU A 31 -1.15 12.09 -3.23
CA LEU A 31 -0.57 11.25 -2.19
C LEU A 31 -1.45 10.02 -1.89
N ILE A 32 -2.76 10.22 -1.70
CA ILE A 32 -3.70 9.11 -1.46
C ILE A 32 -3.74 8.17 -2.68
N ARG A 33 -3.73 8.70 -3.90
CA ARG A 33 -3.66 7.90 -5.14
C ARG A 33 -2.37 7.11 -5.27
N SER A 34 -1.25 7.67 -4.84
CA SER A 34 0.04 6.97 -4.78
C SER A 34 -0.04 5.81 -3.79
N SER A 35 -0.53 6.06 -2.58
CA SER A 35 -0.69 5.03 -1.55
C SER A 35 -1.64 3.90 -1.97
N ILE A 36 -2.72 4.21 -2.71
CA ILE A 36 -3.57 3.18 -3.32
C ILE A 36 -2.78 2.30 -4.29
N ALA A 37 -1.97 2.89 -5.19
CA ALA A 37 -1.13 2.14 -6.12
C ALA A 37 -0.10 1.27 -5.38
N PHE A 38 0.49 1.78 -4.29
CA PHE A 38 1.35 1.01 -3.40
C PHE A 38 0.64 -0.23 -2.85
N PHE A 39 -0.56 -0.09 -2.28
CA PHE A 39 -1.30 -1.24 -1.75
C PHE A 39 -1.75 -2.24 -2.83
N GLU A 40 -2.09 -1.78 -4.04
CA GLU A 40 -2.38 -2.66 -5.17
C GLU A 40 -1.13 -3.46 -5.58
N CYS A 41 0.05 -2.84 -5.60
CA CYS A 41 1.33 -3.53 -5.82
C CYS A 41 1.58 -4.60 -4.73
N ARG A 42 1.26 -4.32 -3.46
CA ARG A 42 1.45 -5.25 -2.33
C ARG A 42 0.65 -6.54 -2.41
N LYS A 43 -0.44 -6.58 -3.20
CA LYS A 43 -1.18 -7.83 -3.46
C LYS A 43 -0.32 -8.86 -4.21
N TYR A 44 0.62 -8.39 -5.03
CA TYR A 44 1.49 -9.23 -5.87
C TYR A 44 2.91 -9.31 -5.30
N LYS A 45 3.41 -8.20 -4.73
CA LYS A 45 4.78 -8.08 -4.22
C LYS A 45 4.76 -7.86 -2.69
N PRO A 46 5.08 -8.87 -1.88
CA PRO A 46 5.05 -8.73 -0.41
C PRO A 46 5.98 -7.61 0.08
N GLY A 47 5.56 -6.94 1.15
CA GLY A 47 6.36 -5.96 1.89
C GLY A 47 7.58 -6.59 2.55
N THR A 48 8.50 -5.74 3.00
CA THR A 48 9.77 -6.16 3.60
C THR A 48 9.52 -7.06 4.82
N LYS A 49 8.61 -6.65 5.72
CA LYS A 49 8.28 -7.44 6.90
C LYS A 49 7.49 -8.68 6.55
N THR A 50 6.56 -8.58 5.59
CA THR A 50 5.83 -9.75 5.09
C THR A 50 6.77 -10.79 4.48
N LEU A 51 7.80 -10.36 3.75
CA LEU A 51 8.80 -11.24 3.16
C LEU A 51 9.67 -11.91 4.24
N GLU A 52 10.11 -11.15 5.24
CA GLU A 52 10.86 -11.66 6.39
C GLU A 52 10.05 -12.73 7.14
N ALA A 53 8.77 -12.47 7.40
CA ALA A 53 7.87 -13.43 8.06
C ALA A 53 7.62 -14.68 7.21
N LYS A 54 7.46 -14.54 5.89
CA LYS A 54 7.32 -15.69 4.97
C LYS A 54 8.58 -16.55 4.97
N ARG A 55 9.77 -15.94 4.97
CA ARG A 55 11.05 -16.66 5.06
C ARG A 55 11.16 -17.41 6.37
N ALA A 56 10.87 -16.75 7.49
CA ALA A 56 10.91 -17.37 8.81
C ALA A 56 9.92 -18.54 8.96
N ALA A 57 8.73 -18.43 8.38
CA ALA A 57 7.75 -19.51 8.34
C ALA A 57 8.24 -20.74 7.57
N ILE A 58 9.03 -20.53 6.49
CA ILE A 58 9.61 -21.62 5.69
C ILE A 58 10.82 -22.25 6.41
N THR A 59 11.70 -21.43 6.98
CA THR A 59 12.91 -21.90 7.68
C THR A 59 12.60 -22.51 9.05
N GLY A 60 11.42 -22.23 9.61
CA GLY A 60 11.05 -22.64 10.96
C GLY A 60 11.78 -21.85 12.05
N ASN A 61 12.52 -20.80 11.69
CA ASN A 61 13.29 -19.96 12.62
C ASN A 61 13.09 -18.48 12.27
N PHE A 62 12.87 -17.66 13.29
CA PHE A 62 12.88 -16.21 13.19
C PHE A 62 14.05 -15.67 14.00
N CYS A 63 15.08 -15.12 13.31
CA CYS A 63 16.37 -14.81 13.92
C CYS A 63 16.92 -16.04 14.66
N ASP A 64 17.16 -15.93 15.97
CA ASP A 64 17.67 -17.00 16.82
C ASP A 64 16.57 -17.82 17.51
N VAL A 65 15.29 -17.57 17.18
CA VAL A 65 14.13 -18.18 17.82
C VAL A 65 13.48 -19.21 16.90
N SER A 66 13.44 -20.47 17.33
CA SER A 66 12.70 -21.51 16.62
C SER A 66 11.19 -21.36 16.78
N LEU A 67 10.48 -21.46 15.66
CA LEU A 67 9.05 -21.30 15.58
C LEU A 67 8.35 -22.64 15.83
N ILE A 68 7.36 -22.62 16.72
CA ILE A 68 6.49 -23.77 16.98
C ILE A 68 5.18 -23.54 16.24
N SER A 69 4.80 -24.46 15.35
CA SER A 69 3.51 -24.40 14.69
C SER A 69 2.37 -24.61 15.69
N ARG A 70 1.45 -23.65 15.79
CA ARG A 70 0.21 -23.76 16.57
C ARG A 70 -0.99 -23.53 15.67
N ASN A 71 -1.72 -24.61 15.40
CA ASN A 71 -2.84 -24.62 14.44
C ASN A 71 -4.11 -23.90 14.96
N LYS A 72 -4.12 -23.42 16.21
CA LYS A 72 -5.27 -22.75 16.82
C LYS A 72 -5.43 -21.28 16.41
N ILE A 73 -4.43 -20.69 15.75
CA ILE A 73 -4.46 -19.29 15.35
C ILE A 73 -4.78 -19.21 13.86
N THR A 74 -5.92 -18.60 13.53
CA THR A 74 -6.30 -18.34 12.13
C THR A 74 -5.46 -17.19 11.57
N ALA A 75 -4.86 -17.42 10.41
CA ALA A 75 -4.14 -16.39 9.69
C ALA A 75 -5.11 -15.33 9.14
N ILE A 76 -4.70 -14.06 9.19
CA ILE A 76 -5.42 -12.97 8.53
C ILE A 76 -5.35 -13.20 7.02
N ASN A 77 -6.48 -12.99 6.32
CA ASN A 77 -6.49 -12.98 4.87
C ASN A 77 -5.89 -11.67 4.35
N ASP A 78 -4.65 -11.76 3.86
CA ASP A 78 -3.87 -10.63 3.32
C ASP A 78 -4.60 -9.89 2.20
N GLN A 79 -5.23 -10.62 1.27
CA GLN A 79 -5.93 -10.02 0.12
C GLN A 79 -7.18 -9.27 0.56
N GLN A 80 -7.94 -9.85 1.51
CA GLN A 80 -9.14 -9.22 2.05
C GLN A 80 -8.78 -7.95 2.82
N LEU A 81 -7.73 -8.00 3.63
CA LEU A 81 -7.24 -6.84 4.37
C LEU A 81 -6.80 -5.71 3.43
N LEU A 82 -5.94 -6.01 2.46
CA LEU A 82 -5.48 -5.02 1.48
C LEU A 82 -6.65 -4.41 0.69
N SER A 83 -7.59 -5.25 0.24
CA SER A 83 -8.76 -4.79 -0.49
C SER A 83 -9.65 -3.88 0.37
N SER A 84 -9.82 -4.19 1.65
CA SER A 84 -10.54 -3.34 2.60
C SER A 84 -9.86 -1.97 2.76
N VAL A 85 -8.54 -1.95 2.96
CA VAL A 85 -7.77 -0.70 3.10
C VAL A 85 -7.88 0.15 1.83
N ILE A 86 -7.67 -0.45 0.66
CA ILE A 86 -7.77 0.23 -0.64
C ILE A 86 -9.17 0.83 -0.83
N ASN A 87 -10.23 0.07 -0.53
CA ASN A 87 -11.60 0.56 -0.68
C ASN A 87 -11.88 1.75 0.25
N ASN A 88 -11.36 1.71 1.48
CA ASN A 88 -11.48 2.83 2.41
C ASN A 88 -10.75 4.08 1.90
N LEU A 89 -9.56 3.93 1.32
CA LEU A 89 -8.82 5.06 0.73
C LEU A 89 -9.53 5.62 -0.52
N LYS A 90 -10.02 4.74 -1.41
CA LYS A 90 -10.79 5.15 -2.61
C LYS A 90 -12.03 5.98 -2.26
N ARG A 91 -12.72 5.66 -1.16
CA ARG A 91 -13.90 6.42 -0.69
C ARG A 91 -13.57 7.85 -0.24
N ARG A 92 -12.31 8.15 0.04
CA ARG A 92 -11.84 9.47 0.49
C ARG A 92 -11.26 10.33 -0.63
N LEU A 93 -11.09 9.78 -1.84
CA LEU A 93 -10.65 10.54 -3.00
C LEU A 93 -11.73 11.54 -3.44
N PHE A 94 -11.30 12.72 -3.88
CA PHE A 94 -12.21 13.65 -4.52
C PHE A 94 -12.60 13.09 -5.89
N THR A 95 -13.86 12.71 -6.06
CA THR A 95 -14.36 12.26 -7.37
C THR A 95 -14.52 13.45 -8.29
N ARG A 96 -13.43 13.94 -8.91
CA ARG A 96 -13.55 14.64 -10.19
C ARG A 96 -13.79 13.58 -11.27
N ARG A 97 -15.04 13.24 -11.53
CA ARG A 97 -15.40 12.64 -12.82
C ARG A 97 -15.23 13.73 -13.88
N SER A 98 -14.04 13.87 -14.46
CA SER A 98 -13.93 14.41 -15.81
C SER A 98 -14.50 13.33 -16.74
N SER A 99 -15.54 13.66 -17.50
CA SER A 99 -16.31 12.73 -18.32
C SER A 99 -15.57 12.17 -19.55
N ASN A 100 -14.23 12.29 -19.61
CA ASN A 100 -13.46 12.09 -20.84
C ASN A 100 -12.20 11.21 -20.69
N GLU A 101 -12.11 10.33 -19.69
CA GLU A 101 -11.06 9.32 -19.73
C GLU A 101 -11.54 8.05 -20.47
N PRO A 102 -10.87 7.63 -21.55
CA PRO A 102 -11.15 6.36 -22.19
C PRO A 102 -10.80 5.24 -21.21
N SER A 103 -11.76 4.35 -21.00
CA SER A 103 -11.61 3.12 -20.22
C SER A 103 -10.46 2.28 -20.77
N THR A 104 -9.24 2.47 -20.27
CA THR A 104 -8.11 1.58 -20.56
C THR A 104 -8.22 0.35 -19.67
N ALA A 105 -9.27 -0.44 -19.91
CA ALA A 105 -9.44 -1.77 -19.38
C ALA A 105 -8.65 -2.78 -20.24
N THR A 106 -7.39 -2.51 -20.58
CA THR A 106 -6.46 -3.50 -21.14
C THR A 106 -5.04 -2.94 -21.08
N GLY A 107 -4.31 -3.21 -20.00
CA GLY A 107 -2.92 -2.79 -19.88
C GLY A 107 -2.26 -3.53 -18.73
N THR A 108 -1.17 -4.22 -19.03
CA THR A 108 -0.30 -4.95 -18.10
C THR A 108 -0.28 -4.30 -16.71
N ASN A 109 -0.79 -5.00 -15.69
CA ASN A 109 -0.92 -4.54 -14.31
C ASN A 109 0.44 -4.09 -13.74
N ASN A 110 0.81 -2.83 -13.97
CA ASN A 110 2.12 -2.29 -13.60
C ASN A 110 2.00 -1.22 -12.51
N TYR A 111 1.37 -1.61 -11.40
CA TYR A 111 1.15 -0.76 -10.24
C TYR A 111 2.45 -0.23 -9.63
N GLU A 112 3.56 -0.96 -9.79
CA GLU A 112 4.88 -0.52 -9.33
C GLU A 112 5.36 0.69 -10.15
N LYS A 113 5.28 0.64 -11.49
CA LYS A 113 5.61 1.82 -12.31
C LYS A 113 4.65 2.98 -12.09
N GLU A 114 3.36 2.69 -11.90
CA GLU A 114 2.36 3.72 -11.58
C GLU A 114 2.68 4.42 -10.26
N TYR A 115 3.06 3.65 -9.22
CA TYR A 115 3.49 4.19 -7.94
C TYR A 115 4.75 5.04 -8.08
N GLU A 116 5.81 4.52 -8.70
CA GLU A 116 7.08 5.26 -8.88
C GLU A 116 6.90 6.54 -9.71
N SER A 117 6.06 6.50 -10.75
CA SER A 117 5.70 7.68 -11.54
C SER A 117 5.03 8.74 -10.68
N ARG A 118 4.01 8.35 -9.89
CA ARG A 118 3.28 9.27 -9.02
C ARG A 118 4.14 9.81 -7.89
N PHE A 119 5.01 8.97 -7.33
CA PHE A 119 5.96 9.36 -6.30
C PHE A 119 6.98 10.37 -6.85
N SER A 120 7.43 10.19 -8.09
CA SER A 120 8.30 11.16 -8.76
C SER A 120 7.60 12.49 -9.01
N GLU A 121 6.33 12.48 -9.44
CA GLU A 121 5.52 13.70 -9.58
C GLU A 121 5.28 14.43 -8.26
N LEU A 122 5.17 13.71 -7.14
CA LEU A 122 5.02 14.28 -5.80
C LEU A 122 6.26 15.10 -5.43
N LYS A 123 7.48 14.60 -5.71
CA LYS A 123 8.73 15.33 -5.44
C LYS A 123 8.86 16.66 -6.19
N VAL A 124 8.20 16.80 -7.34
CA VAL A 124 8.24 18.04 -8.14
C VAL A 124 7.35 19.14 -7.52
N LEU A 125 6.38 18.75 -6.69
CA LEU A 125 5.46 19.69 -6.01
C LEU A 125 5.96 20.18 -4.64
N GLU A 126 7.07 19.61 -4.15
CA GLU A 126 7.72 20.01 -2.89
C GLU A 126 8.83 21.07 -3.09
N MET A 127 8.95 21.64 -4.31
CA MET A 127 9.79 22.82 -4.62
C MET A 127 8.94 24.08 -4.77
#